data_AF-A0A165R6L4-F1
#
_entry.id   AF-A0A165R6L4-F1
#
_cell.length_a   1.000
_cell.length_b   1.000
_cell.length_c   1.000
_cell.angle_alpha   90.00
_cell.angle_beta   90.00
_cell.angle_gamma   90.00
#
_symmetry.space_group_name_H-M   'P 1'
#
loop_
_entity.id
_entity.type
_entity.pdbx_description
1 polymer ?
#
loop_
_entity_poly.entity_id
_entity_poly.type
_entity_poly.pdbx_seq_one_letter_code
_entity_poly.pdbx_strand_id
1 'polypeptide(L)'
;MIQVKKSSDSTSSNSSDSSSDTSDSYNATEGENNAEKYTYGDFAKSDDWVGKSYHISKAEVLQADEKDGQTVLLVYTDDDPDHTFMVAYDGKTPAVEDDYVDIQGVFSKRQSYDTKIGGSNTVPSLVASKITVTGKDSD
;
A
#
# COMPACT_ATOMS: atom_id res chain seq x y z
N MET A 1 41.35 -41.00 24.81
CA MET A 1 40.97 -39.58 24.93
C MET A 1 40.55 -39.09 23.54
N ILE A 2 39.37 -38.47 23.47
CA ILE A 2 38.87 -37.53 22.45
C ILE A 2 38.40 -38.10 21.09
N GLN A 3 37.08 -37.95 20.88
CA GLN A 3 36.35 -38.02 19.62
C GLN A 3 36.46 -36.72 18.82
N VAL A 4 36.25 -36.79 17.49
CA VAL A 4 35.46 -35.78 16.75
C VAL A 4 34.63 -36.47 15.65
N LYS A 5 33.32 -36.20 15.66
CA LYS A 5 32.32 -36.53 14.62
C LYS A 5 32.17 -35.37 13.63
N LYS A 6 31.76 -35.64 12.38
CA LYS A 6 30.63 -34.98 11.66
C LYS A 6 30.59 -35.54 10.22
N SER A 7 29.55 -36.29 9.85
CA SER A 7 28.27 -35.80 9.29
C SER A 7 28.41 -35.41 7.82
N SER A 8 28.08 -36.37 6.97
CA SER A 8 27.71 -36.25 5.57
C SER A 8 26.38 -35.51 5.42
N ASP A 9 26.33 -34.50 4.56
CA ASP A 9 25.14 -34.24 3.74
C ASP A 9 25.53 -33.53 2.45
N SER A 10 25.15 -34.15 1.35
CA SER A 10 25.47 -33.76 -0.02
C SER A 10 24.69 -32.51 -0.40
N THR A 11 25.42 -31.49 -0.83
CA THR A 11 24.91 -30.20 -1.29
C THR A 11 24.30 -30.37 -2.68
N SER A 12 22.97 -30.34 -2.81
CA SER A 12 22.30 -30.19 -4.10
C SER A 12 22.07 -28.70 -4.37
N SER A 13 22.91 -28.15 -5.23
CA SER A 13 22.72 -26.87 -5.89
C SER A 13 21.49 -26.91 -6.80
N ASN A 14 20.49 -26.08 -6.53
CA ASN A 14 19.45 -25.77 -7.50
C ASN A 14 19.52 -24.28 -7.82
N SER A 15 20.21 -23.96 -8.91
CA SER A 15 20.15 -22.67 -9.58
C SER A 15 18.81 -22.57 -10.32
N SER A 16 17.94 -21.69 -9.86
CA SER A 16 16.83 -21.18 -10.66
C SER A 16 17.13 -19.73 -11.00
N ASP A 17 17.71 -19.54 -12.19
CA ASP A 17 17.58 -18.31 -12.93
C ASP A 17 16.11 -18.22 -13.38
N SER A 18 15.41 -17.22 -12.89
CA SER A 18 14.05 -16.88 -13.33
C SER A 18 13.89 -15.38 -13.21
N SER A 19 14.43 -14.66 -14.18
CA SER A 19 13.93 -13.36 -14.58
C SER A 19 12.47 -13.52 -15.05
N SER A 20 11.53 -13.20 -14.17
CA SER A 20 10.14 -12.91 -14.51
C SER A 20 9.68 -11.73 -13.65
N ASP A 21 9.19 -10.69 -14.31
CA ASP A 21 8.61 -9.47 -13.75
C ASP A 21 7.94 -9.70 -12.38
N THR A 22 8.41 -8.98 -11.36
CA THR A 22 7.81 -8.99 -10.02
C THR A 22 6.40 -8.41 -10.13
N SER A 23 5.43 -9.31 -10.29
CA SER A 23 4.08 -9.06 -9.82
C SER A 23 4.21 -8.87 -8.32
N ASP A 24 4.35 -7.63 -7.87
CA ASP A 24 4.40 -7.25 -6.46
C ASP A 24 3.02 -7.52 -5.85
N SER A 25 2.72 -8.80 -5.64
CA SER A 25 1.45 -9.24 -5.10
C SER A 25 1.42 -8.89 -3.62
N TYR A 26 0.45 -8.07 -3.25
CA TYR A 26 0.09 -7.79 -1.87
C TYR A 26 0.11 -9.07 -1.00
N ASN A 27 0.74 -9.00 0.18
CA ASN A 27 0.69 -10.02 1.20
C ASN A 27 -0.22 -9.58 2.35
N ALA A 28 -1.38 -10.24 2.51
CA ALA A 28 -2.38 -9.87 3.52
C ALA A 28 -1.83 -9.89 4.94
N THR A 29 -1.12 -10.93 5.34
CA THR A 29 -0.57 -11.04 6.70
C THR A 29 0.46 -9.95 6.97
N GLU A 30 1.32 -9.64 6.00
CA GLU A 30 2.25 -8.52 6.12
C GLU A 30 1.52 -7.18 6.20
N GLY A 31 0.51 -6.97 5.36
CA GLY A 31 -0.30 -5.76 5.33
C GLY A 31 -0.96 -5.44 6.68
N GLU A 32 -1.60 -6.43 7.29
CA GLU A 32 -2.21 -6.31 8.62
C GLU A 32 -1.15 -6.05 9.71
N ASN A 33 -0.06 -6.83 9.72
CA ASN A 33 1.01 -6.67 10.71
C ASN A 33 1.68 -5.28 10.63
N ASN A 34 1.83 -4.74 9.42
CA ASN A 34 2.38 -3.40 9.24
C ASN A 34 1.37 -2.32 9.69
N ALA A 35 0.07 -2.50 9.42
CA ALA A 35 -0.98 -1.59 9.84
C ALA A 35 -1.10 -1.50 11.39
N GLU A 36 -0.91 -2.60 12.10
CA GLU A 36 -0.91 -2.62 13.57
C GLU A 36 0.34 -1.98 14.19
N LYS A 37 1.46 -1.98 13.45
CA LYS A 37 2.79 -1.63 13.99
C LYS A 37 3.23 -0.20 13.67
N TYR A 38 2.82 0.33 12.52
CA TYR A 38 3.33 1.59 11.98
C TYR A 38 2.20 2.61 11.79
N THR A 39 2.55 3.87 11.95
CA THR A 39 1.64 5.03 11.96
C THR A 39 1.94 5.97 10.81
N TYR A 40 1.05 6.92 10.53
CA TYR A 40 1.20 7.89 9.45
C TYR A 40 2.60 8.53 9.34
N GLY A 41 3.13 8.95 10.49
CA GLY A 41 4.43 9.60 10.58
C GLY A 41 5.62 8.77 10.08
N ASP A 42 5.52 7.44 10.10
CA ASP A 42 6.61 6.53 9.70
C ASP A 42 6.86 6.55 8.18
N PHE A 43 5.85 6.94 7.39
CA PHE A 43 5.89 6.91 5.93
C PHE A 43 5.72 8.28 5.28
N ALA A 44 5.21 9.29 5.99
CA ALA A 44 5.03 10.65 5.47
C ALA A 44 6.31 11.25 4.81
N LYS A 45 7.50 10.89 5.33
CA LYS A 45 8.78 11.50 4.93
C LYS A 45 9.79 10.55 4.31
N SER A 46 9.45 9.29 4.07
CA SER A 46 10.39 8.28 3.55
C SER A 46 9.77 7.39 2.48
N ASP A 47 10.59 6.96 1.53
CA ASP A 47 10.28 5.96 0.50
C ASP A 47 10.84 4.56 0.86
N ASP A 48 11.35 4.36 2.07
CA ASP A 48 11.90 3.06 2.54
C ASP A 48 10.85 1.93 2.58
N TRP A 49 9.58 2.28 2.42
CA TRP A 49 8.45 1.38 2.46
C TRP A 49 8.08 0.80 1.11
N VAL A 50 8.64 1.30 0.00
CA VAL A 50 8.32 0.85 -1.36
C VAL A 50 8.38 -0.68 -1.46
N GLY A 51 7.33 -1.27 -2.03
CA GLY A 51 7.16 -2.71 -2.21
C GLY A 51 6.62 -3.46 -0.97
N LYS A 52 6.50 -2.81 0.20
CA LYS A 52 5.92 -3.45 1.39
C LYS A 52 4.41 -3.39 1.35
N SER A 53 3.78 -4.48 1.79
CA SER A 53 2.32 -4.56 1.91
C SER A 53 1.81 -3.69 3.06
N TYR A 54 0.68 -3.03 2.85
CA TYR A 54 -0.01 -2.25 3.88
C TYR A 54 -1.52 -2.34 3.70
N HIS A 55 -2.23 -2.38 4.82
CA HIS A 55 -3.69 -2.42 4.84
C HIS A 55 -4.23 -1.17 5.54
N ILE A 56 -5.12 -0.45 4.85
CA ILE A 56 -5.89 0.64 5.44
C ILE A 56 -7.33 0.15 5.59
N SER A 57 -7.72 -0.24 6.80
CA SER A 57 -9.04 -0.83 7.07
C SER A 57 -10.20 0.16 7.04
N LYS A 58 -9.91 1.45 7.25
CA LYS A 58 -10.86 2.56 7.11
C LYS A 58 -10.12 3.81 6.67
N ALA A 59 -10.40 4.28 5.46
CA ALA A 59 -10.01 5.60 4.97
C ALA A 59 -11.24 6.32 4.43
N GLU A 60 -11.26 7.64 4.49
CA GLU A 60 -12.30 8.46 3.89
C GLU A 60 -11.79 9.06 2.58
N VAL A 61 -12.62 9.03 1.54
CA VAL A 61 -12.25 9.52 0.22
C VAL A 61 -12.39 11.04 0.16
N LEU A 62 -11.26 11.71 -0.05
CA LEU A 62 -11.20 13.16 -0.30
C LEU A 62 -11.44 13.49 -1.77
N GLN A 63 -10.89 12.67 -2.67
CA GLN A 63 -11.03 12.84 -4.12
C GLN A 63 -10.99 11.47 -4.81
N ALA A 64 -11.77 11.34 -5.88
CA ALA A 64 -11.76 10.16 -6.74
C ALA A 64 -11.70 10.59 -8.21
N ASP A 65 -10.60 10.23 -8.87
CA ASP A 65 -10.40 10.50 -10.29
C ASP A 65 -10.34 9.17 -11.05
N GLU A 66 -11.19 9.01 -12.06
CA GLU A 66 -11.15 7.86 -12.96
C GLU A 66 -10.76 8.29 -14.36
N LYS A 67 -9.72 7.66 -14.91
CA LYS A 67 -9.27 7.92 -16.28
C LYS A 67 -8.69 6.66 -16.91
N ASP A 68 -9.08 6.40 -18.16
CA ASP A 68 -8.54 5.31 -18.98
C ASP A 68 -8.59 3.93 -18.30
N GLY A 69 -9.63 3.68 -17.49
CA GLY A 69 -9.83 2.40 -16.78
C GLY A 69 -9.06 2.25 -15.47
N GLN A 70 -8.31 3.27 -15.06
CA GLN A 70 -7.63 3.36 -13.78
C GLN A 70 -8.35 4.35 -12.86
N THR A 71 -8.31 4.09 -11.56
CA THR A 71 -8.78 5.01 -10.54
C THR A 71 -7.61 5.48 -9.68
N VAL A 72 -7.59 6.78 -9.37
CA VAL A 72 -6.75 7.37 -8.34
C VAL A 72 -7.66 7.92 -7.26
N LEU A 73 -7.44 7.51 -6.02
CA LEU A 73 -8.08 8.08 -4.85
C LEU A 73 -7.08 8.91 -4.05
N LEU A 74 -7.50 10.07 -3.57
CA LEU A 74 -6.91 10.68 -2.38
C LEU A 74 -7.79 10.33 -1.20
N VAL A 75 -7.20 9.72 -0.18
CA VAL A 75 -7.92 9.28 1.02
C VAL A 75 -7.19 9.74 2.27
N TYR A 76 -7.90 9.99 3.36
CA TYR A 76 -7.29 10.25 4.66
C TYR A 76 -7.69 9.21 5.70
N THR A 77 -6.81 9.00 6.69
CA THR A 77 -7.03 8.07 7.81
C THR A 77 -7.20 8.83 9.12
N ASP A 78 -7.70 8.15 10.15
CA ASP A 78 -7.84 8.70 11.51
C ASP A 78 -8.67 9.99 11.62
N ASP A 79 -9.56 10.22 10.64
CA ASP A 79 -10.35 11.44 10.51
C ASP A 79 -9.47 12.73 10.46
N ASP A 80 -8.21 12.60 10.01
CA ASP A 80 -7.24 13.69 9.90
C ASP A 80 -6.83 13.92 8.43
N PRO A 81 -7.24 15.03 7.79
CA PRO A 81 -6.84 15.35 6.42
C PRO A 81 -5.33 15.47 6.19
N ASP A 82 -4.51 15.69 7.22
CA ASP A 82 -3.05 15.69 7.10
C ASP A 82 -2.50 14.25 6.97
N HIS A 83 -3.27 13.23 7.34
CA HIS A 83 -2.96 11.81 7.16
C HIS A 83 -3.41 11.29 5.78
N THR A 84 -3.13 12.06 4.73
CA THR A 84 -3.56 11.74 3.36
C THR A 84 -2.62 10.72 2.69
N PHE A 85 -3.20 9.79 1.94
CA PHE A 85 -2.54 8.88 1.01
C PHE A 85 -3.06 9.07 -0.42
N MET A 86 -2.20 8.82 -1.40
CA MET A 86 -2.61 8.65 -2.80
C MET A 86 -2.65 7.17 -3.18
N VAL A 87 -3.80 6.68 -3.61
CA VAL A 87 -4.01 5.27 -3.93
C VAL A 87 -4.29 5.11 -5.42
N ALA A 88 -3.38 4.46 -6.13
CA ALA A 88 -3.57 4.10 -7.53
C ALA A 88 -4.16 2.69 -7.63
N TYR A 89 -5.18 2.51 -8.47
CA TYR A 89 -5.85 1.24 -8.71
C TYR A 89 -6.00 0.98 -10.20
N ASP A 90 -5.46 -0.16 -10.66
CA ASP A 90 -5.66 -0.62 -12.05
C ASP A 90 -7.03 -1.29 -12.19
N GLY A 91 -8.04 -0.44 -12.27
CA GLY A 91 -9.44 -0.82 -12.30
C GLY A 91 -10.33 0.36 -11.96
N LYS A 92 -11.63 0.08 -11.88
CA LYS A 92 -12.66 1.06 -11.48
C LYS A 92 -13.16 0.74 -10.08
N THR A 93 -13.57 1.76 -9.36
CA THR A 93 -14.26 1.64 -8.06
C THR A 93 -15.50 2.55 -8.05
N PRO A 94 -16.59 2.15 -7.37
CA PRO A 94 -17.74 3.04 -7.17
C PRO A 94 -17.50 4.12 -6.10
N ALA A 95 -16.34 4.12 -5.44
CA ALA A 95 -16.00 5.09 -4.40
C ALA A 95 -16.00 6.52 -4.95
N VAL A 96 -16.65 7.43 -4.23
CA VAL A 96 -16.69 8.87 -4.48
C VAL A 96 -16.28 9.64 -3.21
N GLU A 97 -16.16 10.97 -3.31
CA GLU A 97 -15.93 11.85 -2.15
C GLU A 97 -16.90 11.51 -0.99
N ASP A 98 -16.38 11.54 0.24
CA ASP A 98 -17.05 11.20 1.51
C ASP A 98 -17.38 9.70 1.71
N ASP A 99 -16.97 8.81 0.80
CA ASP A 99 -17.10 7.36 1.02
C ASP A 99 -16.01 6.84 1.97
N TYR A 100 -16.36 5.85 2.78
CA TYR A 100 -15.40 5.06 3.52
C TYR A 100 -14.95 3.84 2.71
N VAL A 101 -13.65 3.60 2.69
CA VAL A 101 -13.02 2.50 1.93
C VAL A 101 -12.04 1.70 2.78
N ASP A 102 -11.96 0.41 2.46
CA ASP A 102 -10.94 -0.56 2.89
C ASP A 102 -9.99 -0.80 1.71
N ILE A 103 -8.68 -0.62 1.93
CA ILE A 103 -7.66 -0.60 0.88
C ILE A 103 -6.52 -1.56 1.22
N GLN A 104 -6.28 -2.52 0.33
CA GLN A 104 -5.17 -3.45 0.41
C GLN A 104 -4.20 -3.20 -0.74
N GLY A 105 -2.94 -2.88 -0.44
CA GLY A 105 -1.99 -2.49 -1.46
C GLY A 105 -0.54 -2.60 -1.02
N VAL A 106 0.35 -2.27 -1.95
CA VAL A 106 1.80 -2.18 -1.71
C VAL A 106 2.23 -0.72 -1.84
N PHE A 107 3.14 -0.29 -0.98
CA PHE A 107 3.70 1.06 -1.08
C PHE A 107 4.42 1.24 -2.41
N SER A 108 4.15 2.37 -3.04
CA SER A 108 4.95 2.91 -4.14
C SER A 108 5.71 4.15 -3.67
N LYS A 109 6.48 4.77 -4.56
CA LYS A 109 7.14 6.03 -4.23
C LYS A 109 6.09 7.07 -3.87
N ARG A 110 6.40 7.95 -2.91
CA ARG A 110 5.53 9.09 -2.59
C ARG A 110 5.20 9.88 -3.85
N GLN A 111 3.94 10.28 -3.96
CA GLN A 111 3.41 11.00 -5.11
C GLN A 111 3.01 12.40 -4.70
N SER A 112 3.12 13.33 -5.65
CA SER A 112 2.68 14.70 -5.47
C SER A 112 1.37 14.95 -6.20
N TYR A 113 0.47 15.70 -5.59
CA TYR A 113 -0.76 16.18 -6.21
C TYR A 113 -0.87 17.69 -6.05
N ASP A 114 -1.58 18.33 -6.99
CA ASP A 114 -1.92 19.75 -6.89
C ASP A 114 -3.18 19.90 -6.03
N THR A 115 -3.13 20.77 -5.02
CA THR A 115 -4.26 20.96 -4.11
C THR A 115 -5.30 21.89 -4.73
N LYS A 116 -6.58 21.71 -4.36
CA LYS A 116 -7.70 22.56 -4.81
C LYS A 116 -7.50 24.06 -4.45
N ILE A 117 -6.76 24.36 -3.39
CA ILE A 117 -6.47 25.73 -2.92
C ILE A 117 -5.18 26.33 -3.52
N GLY A 118 -4.50 25.59 -4.39
CA GLY A 118 -3.22 25.97 -4.99
C GLY A 118 -2.01 25.46 -4.21
N GLY A 119 -0.93 25.16 -4.93
CA GLY A 119 0.26 24.51 -4.40
C GLY A 119 0.23 22.99 -4.56
N SER A 120 1.32 22.32 -4.18
CA SER A 120 1.48 20.88 -4.30
C SER A 120 1.78 20.25 -2.94
N ASN A 121 1.22 19.08 -2.69
CA ASN A 121 1.51 18.27 -1.51
C ASN A 121 2.05 16.90 -1.93
N THR A 122 3.01 16.37 -1.18
CA THR A 122 3.63 15.07 -1.44
C THR A 122 3.27 14.10 -0.33
N VAL A 123 2.62 13.00 -0.71
CA VAL A 123 2.02 12.04 0.23
C VAL A 123 2.53 10.62 -0.02
N PRO A 124 2.50 9.75 1.01
CA PRO A 124 2.59 8.30 0.86
C PRO A 124 1.64 7.78 -0.21
N SER A 125 2.06 6.76 -0.95
CA SER A 125 1.24 6.19 -2.01
C SER A 125 1.20 4.67 -1.98
N LEU A 126 0.04 4.12 -2.29
CA LEU A 126 -0.20 2.68 -2.47
C LEU A 126 -0.60 2.39 -3.91
N VAL A 127 -0.10 1.29 -4.46
CA VAL A 127 -0.75 0.60 -5.58
C VAL A 127 -1.68 -0.43 -4.97
N ALA A 128 -2.99 -0.19 -5.09
CA ALA A 128 -4.01 -1.06 -4.53
C ALA A 128 -4.16 -2.33 -5.38
N SER A 129 -4.23 -3.46 -4.70
CA SER A 129 -4.70 -4.73 -5.27
C SER A 129 -6.20 -4.90 -5.11
N LYS A 130 -6.78 -4.28 -4.06
CA LYS A 130 -8.22 -4.31 -3.78
C LYS A 130 -8.65 -3.04 -3.07
N ILE A 131 -9.83 -2.54 -3.46
CA ILE A 131 -10.56 -1.47 -2.78
C ILE A 131 -11.99 -1.96 -2.53
N THR A 132 -12.49 -1.79 -1.32
CA THR A 132 -13.88 -2.12 -0.95
C THR A 132 -14.53 -0.88 -0.32
N VAL A 133 -15.65 -0.40 -0.86
CA VAL A 133 -16.46 0.64 -0.19
C VAL A 133 -17.18 0.01 1.00
N THR A 134 -16.96 0.55 2.20
CA THR A 134 -17.48 0.02 3.46
C THR A 134 -18.63 0.85 4.04
N GLY A 135 -18.80 2.08 3.56
CA GLY A 135 -19.88 2.97 3.97
C GLY A 135 -19.81 4.33 3.29
N LYS A 136 -20.69 5.22 3.70
CA LYS A 136 -20.65 6.65 3.37
C LYS A 136 -20.68 7.44 4.67
N ASP A 137 -20.01 8.58 4.70
CA ASP A 137 -20.34 9.54 5.74
C ASP A 137 -21.81 9.95 5.57
N SER A 138 -22.55 9.88 6.67
CA SER A 138 -24.00 10.11 6.69
C SER A 138 -24.23 11.41 7.40
N ASP A 139 -24.48 12.48 6.64
CA ASP A 139 -24.91 13.79 7.16
C ASP A 139 -26.03 13.69 8.23
#